data_AF-A0A2E4CDQ8-F1
#
_entry.id   AF-A0A2E4CDQ8-F1
#
_cell.length_a   1.000
_cell.length_b   1.000
_cell.length_c   1.000
_cell.angle_alpha   90.00
_cell.angle_beta   90.00
_cell.angle_gamma   90.00
#
_symmetry.space_group_name_H-M   'P 1'
#
loop_
_entity.id
_entity.type
_entity.pdbx_description
1 polymer ?
#
loop_
_entity_poly.entity_id
_entity_poly.type
_entity_poly.pdbx_seq_one_letter_code
_entity_poly.pdbx_strand_id
1 'polypeptide(L)'
;MRLFVLIAMTLLGGGLVAQEASFYEGPGLFSTRPSETKSLQTIKRFGPVGLGIDLIQPAFVMRISNVEEGSPAAATERLRKGQIIESINGQRLKGIDPRIQLGQILAQAEASNGELEFAIKGQKQPVVVKVPVLGKYSSTWPLDCPKSDRIVRQVADYLSQPKATEGLG
;
A
#
# COMPACT_ATOMS: atom_id res chain seq x y z
N MET A 1 52.33 54.60 11.08
CA MET A 1 52.78 53.36 10.41
C MET A 1 51.69 52.32 10.55
N ARG A 2 51.13 51.88 9.41
CA ARG A 2 50.15 50.81 9.28
C ARG A 2 50.86 49.47 9.47
N LEU A 3 50.33 48.54 10.26
CA LEU A 3 50.64 47.12 10.05
C LEU A 3 49.44 46.24 10.44
N PHE A 4 49.11 45.39 9.48
CA PHE A 4 47.87 44.63 9.31
C PHE A 4 47.63 43.58 10.40
N VAL A 5 46.41 43.53 10.93
CA VAL A 5 45.87 42.36 11.63
C VAL A 5 45.17 41.50 10.58
N LEU A 6 45.76 40.33 10.26
CA LEU A 6 45.11 39.31 9.44
C LEU A 6 44.02 38.62 10.27
N ILE A 7 42.76 38.90 9.96
CA ILE A 7 41.61 38.14 10.44
C ILE A 7 41.43 36.96 9.48
N ALA A 8 41.85 35.77 9.90
CA ALA A 8 41.57 34.53 9.19
C ALA A 8 40.08 34.20 9.35
N MET A 9 39.29 34.50 8.33
CA MET A 9 37.87 34.18 8.26
C MET A 9 37.73 32.71 7.86
N THR A 10 37.60 31.83 8.85
CA THR A 10 37.27 30.41 8.65
C THR A 10 35.82 30.29 8.18
N LEU A 11 35.62 30.17 6.87
CA LEU A 11 34.36 29.74 6.27
C LEU A 11 34.10 28.27 6.66
N LEU A 12 33.42 28.05 7.78
CA LEU A 12 32.71 26.81 8.03
C LEU A 12 31.51 26.75 7.07
N GLY A 13 31.76 26.25 5.86
CA GLY A 13 30.72 25.75 4.97
C GLY A 13 30.14 24.46 5.55
N GLY A 14 29.37 24.58 6.63
CA GLY A 14 28.53 23.50 7.14
C GLY A 14 27.40 23.25 6.15
N GLY A 15 27.66 22.45 5.12
CA GLY A 15 26.60 21.83 4.35
C GLY A 15 25.79 20.97 5.31
N LEU A 16 24.64 21.48 5.76
CA LEU A 16 23.59 20.66 6.33
C LEU A 16 23.14 19.72 5.21
N VAL A 17 23.81 18.58 5.08
CA VAL A 17 23.23 17.43 4.40
C VAL A 17 22.04 17.08 5.25
N ALA A 18 20.84 17.48 4.80
CA ALA A 18 19.60 17.04 5.39
C ALA A 18 19.63 15.51 5.31
N GLN A 19 19.89 14.87 6.46
CA GLN A 19 19.76 13.44 6.57
C GLN A 19 18.29 13.17 6.33
N GLU A 20 17.95 12.63 5.14
CA GLU A 20 16.58 12.21 4.86
C GLU A 20 16.20 11.26 6.00
N ALA A 21 15.25 11.71 6.82
CA ALA A 21 14.76 10.91 7.92
C ALA A 21 14.23 9.61 7.32
N SER A 22 14.62 8.48 7.90
CA SER A 22 14.09 7.18 7.47
C SER A 22 12.57 7.23 7.53
N PHE A 23 11.93 6.76 6.46
CA PHE A 23 10.49 6.60 6.40
C PHE A 23 10.00 5.65 7.51
N TYR A 24 10.86 4.73 7.93
CA TYR A 24 10.53 3.66 8.86
C TYR A 24 10.82 4.02 10.31
N GLU A 25 9.83 3.79 11.17
CA GLU A 25 9.91 4.06 12.62
C GLU A 25 10.46 2.86 13.42
N GLY A 26 10.69 1.71 12.78
CA GLY A 26 11.13 0.48 13.44
C GLY A 26 11.89 -0.51 12.55
N PRO A 27 12.46 -1.57 13.16
CA PRO A 27 13.27 -2.56 12.45
C PRO A 27 12.45 -3.28 11.37
N GLY A 28 13.14 -3.73 10.32
CA GLY A 28 12.51 -4.50 9.25
C GLY A 28 12.07 -5.87 9.77
N LEU A 29 10.79 -6.20 9.60
CA LEU A 29 10.27 -7.54 9.92
C LEU A 29 10.68 -8.59 8.87
N PHE A 30 10.92 -8.17 7.63
CA PHE A 30 11.21 -9.06 6.51
C PHE A 30 12.49 -8.63 5.81
N SER A 31 13.30 -9.60 5.36
CA SER A 31 14.46 -9.33 4.48
C SER A 31 14.05 -8.71 3.15
N THR A 32 12.83 -8.98 2.69
CA THR A 32 12.24 -8.46 1.45
C THR A 32 11.44 -7.17 1.66
N ARG A 33 11.68 -6.45 2.76
CA ARG A 33 11.04 -5.16 3.05
C ARG A 33 11.26 -4.18 1.89
N PRO A 34 10.24 -3.39 1.50
CA PRO A 34 10.40 -2.31 0.54
C PRO A 34 11.50 -1.33 0.97
N SER A 35 12.35 -0.93 0.03
CA SER A 35 13.46 -0.02 0.29
C SER A 35 12.99 1.41 0.08
N GLU A 36 13.15 2.25 1.11
CA GLU A 36 12.71 3.65 1.10
C GLU A 36 13.46 4.52 0.10
N THR A 37 14.60 4.06 -0.43
CA THR A 37 15.44 4.75 -1.42
C THR A 37 15.27 4.20 -2.84
N LYS A 38 14.52 3.10 -3.01
CA LYS A 38 14.29 2.53 -4.34
C LYS A 38 13.34 3.43 -5.13
N SER A 39 13.65 3.67 -6.39
CA SER A 39 12.87 4.56 -7.26
C SER A 39 11.46 4.04 -7.57
N LEU A 40 11.32 2.71 -7.65
CA LEU A 40 10.07 2.05 -7.98
C LEU A 40 9.98 0.67 -7.32
N GLN A 41 8.86 0.41 -6.63
CA GLN A 41 8.49 -0.91 -6.15
C GLN A 41 7.04 -1.20 -6.48
N THR A 42 6.78 -2.30 -7.18
CA THR A 42 5.43 -2.61 -7.66
C THR A 42 4.77 -3.65 -6.76
N ILE A 43 3.61 -3.29 -6.22
CA ILE A 43 2.60 -4.21 -5.68
C ILE A 43 1.68 -4.56 -6.83
N LYS A 44 1.86 -5.75 -7.42
CA LYS A 44 1.14 -6.17 -8.64
C LYS A 44 -0.38 -6.21 -8.46
N ARG A 45 -0.84 -6.61 -7.27
CA ARG A 45 -2.27 -6.75 -6.96
C ARG A 45 -2.51 -6.44 -5.48
N PHE A 46 -3.43 -5.50 -5.23
CA PHE A 46 -3.93 -5.17 -3.91
C PHE A 46 -5.20 -5.97 -3.61
N GLY A 47 -5.03 -7.23 -3.18
CA GLY A 47 -6.11 -8.10 -2.71
C GLY A 47 -7.29 -8.22 -3.69
N PRO A 48 -8.55 -8.33 -3.19
CA PRO A 48 -9.75 -8.43 -4.01
C PRO A 48 -10.15 -7.10 -4.67
N VAL A 49 -9.45 -6.00 -4.38
CA VAL A 49 -9.71 -4.69 -4.98
C VAL A 49 -9.42 -4.73 -6.49
N GLY A 50 -8.44 -5.53 -6.91
CA GLY A 50 -7.97 -5.63 -8.30
C GLY A 50 -7.24 -4.37 -8.79
N LEU A 51 -6.44 -3.78 -7.90
CA LEU A 51 -5.64 -2.60 -8.19
C LEU A 51 -4.16 -2.92 -8.04
N GLY A 52 -3.34 -2.56 -9.03
CA GLY A 52 -1.88 -2.53 -8.86
C GLY A 52 -1.42 -1.17 -8.36
N ILE A 53 -0.43 -1.18 -7.47
CA ILE A 53 0.11 0.03 -6.84
C ILE A 53 1.63 0.04 -7.00
N ASP A 54 2.13 1.04 -7.71
CA ASP A 54 3.54 1.42 -7.71
C ASP A 54 3.81 2.31 -6.49
N LEU A 55 4.83 1.95 -5.74
CA LEU A 55 5.41 2.78 -4.70
C LEU A 55 6.63 3.49 -5.31
N ILE A 56 6.51 4.79 -5.51
CA ILE A 56 7.53 5.65 -6.13
C ILE A 56 8.10 6.65 -5.12
N GLN A 57 9.17 7.33 -5.51
CA GLN A 57 9.72 8.46 -4.75
C GLN A 57 8.85 9.72 -4.85
N PRO A 58 8.84 10.60 -3.82
CA PRO A 58 9.47 10.43 -2.50
C PRO A 58 8.89 9.24 -1.72
N ALA A 59 9.67 8.66 -0.79
CA ALA A 59 9.45 7.35 -0.16
C ALA A 59 7.97 6.90 -0.09
N PHE A 60 7.63 5.92 -0.93
CA PHE A 60 6.34 5.23 -0.98
C PHE A 60 5.11 6.06 -1.35
N VAL A 61 5.26 7.08 -2.20
CA VAL A 61 4.09 7.67 -2.89
C VAL A 61 3.38 6.60 -3.72
N MET A 62 2.07 6.45 -3.50
CA MET A 62 1.25 5.44 -4.17
C MET A 62 0.76 5.94 -5.53
N ARG A 63 1.09 5.23 -6.60
CA ARG A 63 0.60 5.46 -7.95
C ARG A 63 -0.09 4.22 -8.49
N ILE A 64 -1.26 4.37 -9.10
CA ILE A 64 -1.97 3.24 -9.72
C ILE A 64 -1.16 2.74 -10.93
N SER A 65 -0.75 1.46 -10.90
CA SER A 65 0.03 0.85 -11.96
C SER A 65 -0.83 0.11 -13.00
N ASN A 66 -1.89 -0.54 -12.55
CA ASN A 66 -2.93 -1.15 -13.37
C ASN A 66 -4.26 -1.25 -12.61
N VAL A 67 -5.35 -1.38 -13.36
CA VAL A 67 -6.67 -1.73 -12.86
C VAL A 67 -7.06 -3.04 -13.56
N GLU A 68 -7.40 -4.06 -12.80
CA GLU A 68 -7.72 -5.38 -13.36
C GLU A 68 -9.14 -5.41 -13.91
N GLU A 69 -9.32 -5.96 -15.10
CA GLU A 69 -10.64 -6.11 -15.70
C GLU A 69 -11.54 -7.02 -14.85
N GLY A 70 -12.82 -6.67 -14.74
CA GLY A 70 -13.78 -7.40 -13.90
C GLY A 70 -13.58 -7.23 -12.38
N SER A 71 -12.64 -6.40 -11.94
CA SER A 71 -12.40 -6.14 -10.52
C SER A 71 -13.34 -5.10 -9.91
N PRO A 72 -13.48 -5.06 -8.57
CA PRO A 72 -14.14 -3.97 -7.86
C PRO A 72 -13.61 -2.59 -8.21
N ALA A 73 -12.29 -2.43 -8.40
CA ALA A 73 -11.72 -1.16 -8.82
C ALA A 73 -12.19 -0.76 -10.23
N ALA A 74 -12.20 -1.70 -11.18
CA ALA A 74 -12.67 -1.46 -12.55
C ALA A 74 -14.14 -1.04 -12.58
N ALA A 75 -14.99 -1.65 -11.73
CA ALA A 75 -16.42 -1.33 -11.64
C ALA A 75 -16.70 0.13 -11.26
N THR A 76 -15.74 0.84 -10.68
CA THR A 76 -15.90 2.27 -10.36
C THR A 76 -15.72 3.19 -11.56
N GLU A 77 -15.03 2.75 -12.62
CA GLU A 77 -14.65 3.54 -13.81
C GLU A 77 -13.87 4.86 -13.56
N ARG A 78 -13.61 5.19 -12.29
CA ARG A 78 -12.95 6.43 -11.83
C ARG A 78 -11.46 6.25 -11.55
N LEU A 79 -11.03 5.01 -11.34
CA LEU A 79 -9.63 4.63 -11.12
C LEU A 79 -8.95 4.30 -12.45
N ARG A 80 -7.79 4.91 -12.69
CA ARG A 80 -6.99 4.75 -13.91
C ARG A 80 -5.50 4.73 -13.60
N LYS A 81 -4.75 4.00 -14.41
CA LYS A 81 -3.27 3.98 -14.35
C LYS A 81 -2.70 5.39 -14.35
N GLY A 82 -1.70 5.62 -13.50
CA GLY A 82 -0.97 6.88 -13.37
C GLY A 82 -1.53 7.83 -12.31
N GLN A 83 -2.75 7.62 -11.81
CA GLN A 83 -3.29 8.44 -10.72
C GLN A 83 -2.51 8.24 -9.43
N ILE A 84 -2.34 9.31 -8.65
CA ILE A 84 -1.70 9.28 -7.34
C ILE A 84 -2.77 9.13 -6.26
N ILE A 85 -2.60 8.12 -5.41
CA ILE A 85 -3.43 7.89 -4.23
C ILE A 85 -2.77 8.64 -3.07
N GLU A 86 -3.47 9.62 -2.50
CA GLU A 86 -2.99 10.38 -1.34
C GLU A 86 -3.24 9.63 -0.04
N SER A 87 -4.40 8.97 0.07
CA SER A 87 -4.76 8.15 1.23
C SER A 87 -5.80 7.09 0.84
N ILE A 88 -5.88 6.05 1.67
CA ILE A 88 -6.94 5.03 1.61
C ILE A 88 -7.62 5.00 2.97
N ASN A 89 -8.94 5.17 3.03
CA ASN A 89 -9.71 5.32 4.28
C ASN A 89 -9.11 6.40 5.21
N GLY A 90 -8.66 7.52 4.63
CA GLY A 90 -8.00 8.60 5.36
C GLY A 90 -6.56 8.33 5.80
N GLN A 91 -6.05 7.10 5.63
CA GLN A 91 -4.71 6.71 6.05
C GLN A 91 -3.68 6.93 4.94
N ARG A 92 -2.60 7.65 5.27
CA ARG A 92 -1.40 7.77 4.41
C ARG A 92 -0.37 6.72 4.81
N LEU A 93 0.43 6.25 3.86
CA LEU A 93 1.54 5.35 4.18
C LEU A 93 2.55 6.06 5.09
N LYS A 94 2.88 5.45 6.22
CA LYS A 94 3.80 6.06 7.20
C LYS A 94 4.43 5.01 8.12
N GLY A 95 5.74 5.10 8.35
CA GLY A 95 6.41 4.48 9.49
C GLY A 95 6.61 2.96 9.43
N ILE A 96 5.78 2.23 8.67
CA ILE A 96 5.77 0.77 8.60
C ILE A 96 5.80 0.27 7.16
N ASP A 97 6.12 -1.01 6.95
CA ASP A 97 6.10 -1.63 5.61
C ASP A 97 4.74 -1.38 4.94
N PRO A 98 4.70 -0.71 3.77
CA PRO A 98 3.46 -0.41 3.06
C PRO A 98 2.54 -1.61 2.86
N ARG A 99 3.09 -2.81 2.68
CA ARG A 99 2.31 -4.04 2.48
C ARG A 99 1.55 -4.44 3.75
N ILE A 100 2.14 -4.21 4.92
CA ILE A 100 1.50 -4.45 6.22
C ILE A 100 0.35 -3.48 6.40
N GLN A 101 0.61 -2.18 6.18
CA GLN A 101 -0.41 -1.15 6.34
C GLN A 101 -1.60 -1.35 5.37
N LEU A 102 -1.31 -1.62 4.09
CA LEU A 102 -2.33 -1.92 3.09
C LEU A 102 -3.14 -3.18 3.47
N GLY A 103 -2.47 -4.22 3.96
CA GLY A 103 -3.14 -5.43 4.46
C GLY A 103 -4.07 -5.15 5.65
N GLN A 104 -3.67 -4.27 6.58
CA GLN A 104 -4.49 -3.84 7.71
C GLN A 104 -5.71 -3.04 7.25
N ILE A 105 -5.54 -2.10 6.32
CA ILE A 105 -6.64 -1.31 5.75
C ILE A 105 -7.67 -2.23 5.09
N LEU A 106 -7.20 -3.19 4.26
CA LEU A 106 -8.09 -4.16 3.62
C LEU A 106 -8.80 -5.05 4.65
N ALA A 107 -8.08 -5.58 5.64
CA ALA A 107 -8.66 -6.43 6.68
C ALA A 107 -9.74 -5.69 7.50
N GLN A 108 -9.57 -4.38 7.75
CA GLN A 108 -10.57 -3.55 8.40
C GLN A 108 -11.82 -3.36 7.52
N ALA A 109 -11.65 -3.10 6.22
CA ALA A 109 -12.76 -2.97 5.29
C ALA A 109 -13.56 -4.29 5.18
N GLU A 110 -12.87 -5.43 5.03
CA GLU A 110 -13.50 -6.76 4.98
C GLU A 110 -14.24 -7.12 6.28
N ALA A 111 -13.87 -6.51 7.40
CA ALA A 111 -14.50 -6.72 8.70
C ALA A 111 -15.72 -5.81 8.96
N SER A 112 -15.92 -4.77 8.14
CA SER A 112 -16.96 -3.76 8.32
C SER A 112 -17.97 -3.79 7.16
N ASN A 113 -17.99 -2.73 6.34
CA ASN A 113 -18.92 -2.53 5.23
C ASN A 113 -18.30 -2.85 3.86
N GLY A 114 -17.03 -3.28 3.82
CA GLY A 114 -16.32 -3.58 2.58
C GLY A 114 -15.94 -2.35 1.77
N GLU A 115 -16.00 -1.14 2.34
CA GLU A 115 -15.72 0.09 1.61
C GLU A 115 -14.26 0.53 1.78
N LEU A 116 -13.61 0.79 0.64
CA LEU A 116 -12.28 1.38 0.54
C LEU A 116 -12.39 2.72 -0.18
N GLU A 117 -12.15 3.80 0.54
CA GLU A 117 -12.19 5.17 0.05
C GLU A 117 -10.79 5.60 -0.39
N PHE A 118 -10.61 5.76 -1.70
CA PHE A 118 -9.36 6.25 -2.29
C PHE A 118 -9.43 7.75 -2.50
N ALA A 119 -8.61 8.50 -1.77
CA ALA A 119 -8.41 9.93 -2.04
C ALA A 119 -7.39 10.06 -3.19
N ILE A 120 -7.85 10.49 -4.36
CA ILE A 120 -7.01 10.66 -5.54
C ILE A 120 -6.57 12.12 -5.65
N LYS A 121 -5.28 12.35 -5.82
CA LYS A 121 -4.71 13.68 -6.01
C LYS A 121 -5.40 14.42 -7.16
N GLY A 122 -5.90 15.62 -6.88
CA GLY A 122 -6.60 16.45 -7.87
C GLY A 122 -8.08 16.11 -8.08
N GLN A 123 -8.62 15.09 -7.41
CA GLN A 123 -10.06 14.84 -7.37
C GLN A 123 -10.69 15.43 -6.09
N LYS A 124 -11.87 16.05 -6.23
CA LYS A 124 -12.58 16.63 -5.09
C LYS A 124 -13.25 15.59 -4.19
N GLN A 125 -13.68 14.48 -4.77
CA GLN A 125 -14.40 13.43 -4.04
C GLN A 125 -13.60 12.13 -4.08
N PRO A 126 -13.51 11.40 -2.95
CA PRO A 126 -12.88 10.09 -2.94
C PRO A 126 -13.62 9.12 -3.89
N VAL A 127 -12.88 8.12 -4.35
CA VAL A 127 -13.45 6.99 -5.10
C VAL A 127 -13.67 5.86 -4.11
N VAL A 128 -14.92 5.41 -3.94
CA VAL A 128 -15.26 4.31 -3.05
C VAL A 128 -15.28 3.01 -3.85
N VAL A 129 -14.45 2.05 -3.47
CA VAL A 129 -14.44 0.69 -4.01
C VAL A 129 -15.05 -0.26 -2.99
N LYS A 130 -16.01 -1.09 -3.41
CA LYS A 130 -16.65 -2.09 -2.56
C LYS A 130 -16.04 -3.47 -2.75
N VAL A 131 -15.44 -4.01 -1.70
CA VAL A 131 -14.91 -5.38 -1.65
C VAL A 131 -15.86 -6.31 -0.90
N PRO A 132 -15.79 -7.64 -1.14
CA PRO A 132 -16.57 -8.60 -0.39
C PRO A 132 -16.30 -8.55 1.13
N VAL A 133 -17.36 -8.54 1.93
CA VAL A 133 -17.26 -8.55 3.40
C VAL A 133 -17.10 -9.99 3.88
N LEU A 134 -15.88 -10.34 4.29
CA LEU A 134 -15.54 -11.67 4.80
C LEU A 134 -15.63 -11.77 6.33
N GLY A 135 -15.70 -10.63 7.02
CA GLY A 135 -15.61 -10.53 8.48
C GLY A 135 -14.18 -10.26 8.97
N LYS A 136 -14.01 -10.26 10.30
CA LYS A 136 -12.71 -10.12 10.95
C LYS A 136 -12.05 -11.47 11.21
N TYR A 137 -10.73 -11.49 11.28
CA TYR A 137 -10.01 -12.64 11.84
C TYR A 137 -10.30 -12.76 13.35
N SER A 138 -10.50 -13.99 13.83
CA SER A 138 -10.63 -14.27 15.27
C SER A 138 -9.26 -14.49 15.90
N SER A 139 -9.18 -14.47 17.23
CA SER A 139 -7.96 -14.82 17.97
C SER A 139 -7.55 -16.30 17.84
N THR A 140 -8.46 -17.14 17.35
CA THR A 140 -8.30 -18.60 17.17
C THR A 140 -8.14 -18.97 15.69
N TRP A 141 -7.88 -18.00 14.83
CA TRP A 141 -7.47 -18.22 13.45
C TRP A 141 -6.21 -19.13 13.39
N PRO A 142 -6.07 -20.05 12.42
CA PRO A 142 -6.92 -20.25 11.24
C PRO A 142 -8.13 -21.16 11.43
N LEU A 143 -8.15 -22.00 12.46
CA LEU A 143 -9.11 -23.10 12.58
C LEU A 143 -10.51 -22.63 13.00
N ASP A 144 -10.63 -21.87 14.09
CA ASP A 144 -11.93 -21.45 14.62
C ASP A 144 -12.23 -19.99 14.25
N CYS A 145 -12.34 -19.73 12.95
CA CYS A 145 -12.54 -18.39 12.43
C CYS A 145 -13.57 -18.36 11.29
N PRO A 146 -14.72 -17.66 11.45
CA PRO A 146 -15.73 -17.56 10.40
C PRO A 146 -15.20 -16.99 9.09
N LYS A 147 -14.20 -16.09 9.15
CA LYS A 147 -13.53 -15.56 7.96
C LYS A 147 -12.72 -16.63 7.24
N SER A 148 -11.91 -17.42 7.97
CA SER A 148 -11.18 -18.55 7.39
C SER A 148 -12.12 -19.50 6.70
N ASP A 149 -13.20 -19.89 7.38
CA ASP A 149 -14.17 -20.83 6.84
C ASP A 149 -14.75 -20.33 5.53
N ARG A 150 -15.14 -19.05 5.46
CA ARG A 150 -15.62 -18.43 4.20
C ARG A 150 -14.57 -18.49 3.10
N ILE A 151 -13.32 -18.13 3.39
CA ILE A 151 -12.24 -18.17 2.40
C ILE A 151 -12.03 -19.60 1.88
N VAL A 152 -11.93 -20.57 2.79
CA VAL A 152 -11.74 -21.99 2.44
C VAL A 152 -12.91 -22.49 1.60
N ARG A 153 -14.15 -22.18 1.99
CA ARG A 153 -15.35 -22.58 1.23
C ARG A 153 -15.39 -21.93 -0.15
N GLN A 154 -15.11 -20.63 -0.25
CA GLN A 154 -15.08 -19.92 -1.54
C GLN A 154 -14.02 -20.49 -2.49
N VAL A 155 -12.84 -20.85 -1.98
CA VAL A 155 -11.80 -21.49 -2.79
C VAL A 155 -12.24 -22.91 -3.19
N ALA A 156 -12.82 -23.69 -2.28
CA ALA A 156 -13.35 -25.01 -2.60
C ALA A 156 -14.45 -24.95 -3.66
N ASP A 157 -15.38 -23.99 -3.55
CA ASP A 157 -16.45 -23.76 -4.52
C ASP A 157 -15.87 -23.37 -5.88
N TYR A 158 -14.85 -22.49 -5.92
CA TYR A 158 -14.15 -22.13 -7.15
C TYR A 158 -13.49 -23.35 -7.80
N LEU A 159 -12.75 -24.14 -7.03
CA LEU A 159 -12.07 -25.34 -7.53
C LEU A 159 -13.05 -26.45 -7.95
N SER A 160 -14.28 -26.45 -7.45
CA SER A 160 -15.31 -27.40 -7.87
C SER A 160 -15.87 -27.12 -9.27
N GLN A 161 -15.58 -25.94 -9.84
CA GLN A 161 -16.08 -25.56 -11.16
C GLN A 161 -15.38 -26.34 -12.28
N PRO A 162 -16.09 -26.66 -13.39
CA PRO A 162 -15.47 -27.32 -14.54
C PRO A 162 -14.24 -26.54 -15.03
N LYS A 163 -13.15 -27.26 -15.32
CA LYS A 163 -11.86 -26.72 -15.79
C LYS A 163 -11.07 -25.87 -14.79
N ALA A 164 -11.59 -25.57 -13.60
CA ALA A 164 -10.86 -24.81 -12.58
C ALA A 164 -9.65 -25.60 -12.01
N THR A 165 -9.64 -26.92 -12.20
CA THR A 165 -8.56 -27.84 -11.81
C THR A 165 -7.63 -28.24 -12.95
N GLU A 166 -7.74 -27.64 -14.14
CA GLU A 166 -6.79 -27.90 -15.22
C GLU A 166 -5.37 -27.51 -14.76
N GLY A 167 -4.47 -28.51 -14.66
CA GLY A 167 -3.10 -28.34 -14.14
C GLY A 167 -2.97 -28.46 -12.62
N LEU A 168 -4.06 -28.67 -11.88
CA LEU A 168 -4.03 -29.13 -10.49
C LEU A 168 -4.10 -30.67 -10.49
N GLY A 169 -2.94 -31.29 -10.68
CA GLY A 169 -2.74 -32.74 -10.78
C GLY A 169 -1.47 -33.08 -11.52
#